data_AF-A0A1M6K8D4-F1
#
_entry.id   AF-A0A1M6K8D4-F1
#
_cell.length_a   1.000
_cell.length_b   1.000
_cell.length_c   1.000
_cell.angle_alpha   90.00
_cell.angle_beta   90.00
_cell.angle_gamma   90.00
#
_symmetry.space_group_name_H-M   'P 1'
#
loop_
_entity.id
_entity.type
_entity.pdbx_description
1 polymer ?
#
loop_
_entity_poly.entity_id
_entity_poly.type
_entity_poly.pdbx_seq_one_letter_code
_entity_poly.pdbx_strand_id
1 'polypeptide(L)'
;MSNPNSYIASIEEVIAFLREIKHILSSEDCEFDILPKKKSEDDSEPYTTVNTMLDLNYDIDDVKNEILSLTEKEYIETIKDDKDTS
;
A
#
# COMPACT_ATOMS: atom_id res chain seq x y z
N MET A 1 -21.12 7.21 -1.68
CA MET A 1 -21.56 5.81 -1.80
C MET A 1 -20.50 4.98 -1.09
N SER A 2 -20.86 4.14 -0.12
CA SER A 2 -19.89 3.27 0.56
C SER A 2 -19.33 2.25 -0.44
N ASN A 3 -18.01 2.13 -0.54
CA ASN A 3 -17.38 1.12 -1.37
C ASN A 3 -17.75 -0.26 -0.81
N PRO A 4 -18.45 -1.14 -1.55
CA PRO A 4 -18.86 -2.45 -1.02
C PRO A 4 -17.67 -3.34 -0.66
N ASN A 5 -16.48 -3.01 -1.18
CA ASN A 5 -15.24 -3.72 -0.91
C ASN A 5 -14.46 -3.17 0.29
N SER A 6 -14.94 -2.10 0.93
CA SER A 6 -14.31 -1.55 2.13
C SER A 6 -15.01 -1.96 3.42
N TYR A 7 -14.22 -2.15 4.46
CA TYR A 7 -14.69 -2.44 5.81
C TYR A 7 -13.72 -1.88 6.86
N ILE A 8 -14.24 -1.71 8.08
CA ILE A 8 -13.42 -1.32 9.23
C ILE A 8 -12.99 -2.60 9.96
N ALA A 9 -11.72 -2.97 9.80
CA ALA A 9 -11.07 -4.03 10.59
C ALA A 9 -10.95 -3.63 12.07
N SER A 10 -10.87 -4.63 12.95
CA SER A 10 -10.51 -4.44 14.35
C SER A 10 -9.04 -4.01 14.50
N ILE A 11 -8.73 -3.36 15.62
CA ILE A 11 -7.35 -2.94 15.91
C ILE A 11 -6.43 -4.17 16.01
N GLU A 12 -6.91 -5.27 16.58
CA GLU A 12 -6.16 -6.52 16.68
C GLU A 12 -5.81 -7.10 15.31
N GLU A 13 -6.74 -7.04 14.35
CA GLU A 13 -6.48 -7.44 12.96
C GLU A 13 -5.43 -6.54 12.29
N VAL A 14 -5.53 -5.22 12.47
CA VAL A 14 -4.57 -4.25 11.92
C VAL A 14 -3.18 -4.49 12.50
N ILE A 15 -3.06 -4.69 13.82
CA ILE A 15 -1.78 -4.99 14.47
C ILE A 15 -1.18 -6.30 13.95
N ALA A 16 -2.01 -7.34 13.81
CA ALA A 16 -1.56 -8.63 13.29
C ALA A 16 -1.04 -8.51 11.85
N PHE A 17 -1.75 -7.77 11.01
CA PHE A 17 -1.38 -7.49 9.62
C PHE A 17 -0.09 -6.67 9.50
N LEU A 18 0.03 -5.57 10.25
CA LEU A 18 1.26 -4.77 10.29
C LEU A 18 2.45 -5.59 10.76
N ARG A 19 2.27 -6.47 11.76
CA ARG A 19 3.33 -7.37 12.22
C ARG A 19 3.80 -8.32 11.11
N GLU A 20 2.87 -8.88 10.35
CA GLU A 20 3.17 -9.79 9.24
C GLU A 20 3.91 -9.07 8.10
N ILE A 21 3.41 -7.91 7.65
CA ILE A 21 4.07 -7.11 6.61
C ILE A 21 5.47 -6.70 7.03
N LYS A 22 5.63 -6.19 8.27
CA LYS A 22 6.95 -5.78 8.77
C LYS A 22 7.92 -6.96 8.83
N HIS A 23 7.44 -8.14 9.19
CA HIS A 23 8.25 -9.35 9.18
C HIS A 23 8.70 -9.73 7.76
N ILE A 24 7.80 -9.70 6.78
CA ILE A 24 8.11 -10.00 5.38
C ILE A 24 9.13 -8.99 4.84
N LEU A 25 8.87 -7.69 4.99
CA LEU A 25 9.72 -6.63 4.44
C LEU A 25 11.11 -6.59 5.12
N SER A 26 11.24 -7.04 6.36
CA SER A 26 12.53 -7.11 7.05
C SER A 26 13.37 -8.33 6.65
N SER A 27 12.82 -9.25 5.84
CA SER A 27 13.56 -10.41 5.34
C SER A 27 14.56 -9.98 4.26
N GLU A 28 15.78 -10.53 4.31
CA GLU A 28 16.80 -10.33 3.26
C GLU A 28 16.35 -10.95 1.92
N ASP A 29 15.50 -11.98 1.97
CA ASP A 29 14.97 -12.67 0.79
C ASP A 29 13.72 -11.97 0.18
N CYS A 30 13.28 -10.85 0.75
CA CYS A 30 12.10 -10.15 0.26
C CYS A 30 12.43 -9.26 -0.95
N GLU A 31 11.97 -9.67 -2.12
CA GLU A 31 11.87 -8.79 -3.29
C GLU A 31 10.63 -7.89 -3.14
N PHE A 32 10.85 -6.59 -2.95
CA PHE A 32 9.81 -5.59 -2.83
C PHE A 32 9.81 -4.70 -4.07
N ASP A 33 8.65 -4.56 -4.70
CA ASP A 33 8.44 -3.75 -5.89
C ASP A 33 7.13 -2.96 -5.76
N ILE A 34 7.06 -1.83 -6.46
CA ILE A 34 5.95 -0.89 -6.41
C ILE A 34 5.35 -0.79 -7.80
N LEU A 35 4.04 -1.06 -7.90
CA LEU A 35 3.33 -0.89 -9.15
C LEU A 35 3.23 0.62 -9.46
N PRO A 36 3.84 1.13 -10.55
CA PRO A 36 3.94 2.58 -10.79
C PRO A 36 2.60 3.22 -11.21
N LYS A 37 1.70 2.42 -11.80
CA LYS A 37 0.35 2.80 -12.23
C LYS A 37 -0.53 1.57 -12.45
N LYS A 38 -1.85 1.75 -12.42
CA LYS A 38 -2.81 0.72 -12.82
C LYS A 38 -2.80 0.52 -14.34
N LYS A 39 -3.21 -0.65 -14.78
CA LYS A 39 -3.24 -1.03 -16.22
C LYS A 39 -4.11 -0.09 -17.06
N SER A 40 -5.20 0.43 -16.50
CA SER A 40 -6.14 1.32 -17.17
C SER A 40 -5.73 2.80 -17.13
N GLU A 41 -4.66 3.16 -16.40
CA GLU A 41 -4.21 4.54 -16.27
C GLU A 41 -3.34 4.95 -17.49
N ASP A 42 -3.67 6.11 -18.07
CA ASP A 42 -2.91 6.72 -19.16
C ASP A 42 -1.58 7.28 -18.64
N ASP A 43 -0.56 7.35 -19.51
CA ASP A 43 0.76 7.90 -19.14
C ASP A 43 0.72 9.40 -18.80
N SER A 44 -0.33 10.11 -19.22
CA SER A 44 -0.56 11.52 -18.90
C SER A 44 -1.33 11.76 -17.60
N GLU A 45 -1.75 10.72 -16.88
CA GLU A 45 -2.44 10.86 -15.61
C GLU A 45 -1.52 11.49 -14.55
N PRO A 46 -1.86 12.67 -13.99
CA PRO A 46 -0.98 13.38 -13.07
C PRO A 46 -0.86 12.68 -11.72
N TYR A 47 -1.86 11.91 -11.29
CA TYR A 47 -1.95 11.32 -9.95
C TYR A 47 -1.62 9.83 -9.90
N THR A 48 -0.54 9.43 -10.58
CA THR A 48 -0.01 8.06 -10.51
C THR A 48 0.95 7.90 -9.33
N THR A 49 1.21 6.64 -8.93
CA THR A 49 2.19 6.33 -7.90
C THR A 49 3.58 6.85 -8.28
N VAL A 50 3.98 6.70 -9.55
CA VAL A 50 5.28 7.20 -10.03
C VAL A 50 5.39 8.72 -9.91
N ASN A 51 4.38 9.48 -10.30
CA ASN A 51 4.43 10.95 -10.19
C ASN A 51 4.47 11.40 -8.72
N THR A 52 3.72 10.72 -7.85
CA THR A 52 3.74 11.00 -6.41
C THR A 52 5.12 10.71 -5.80
N MET A 53 5.74 9.58 -6.14
CA MET A 53 7.09 9.27 -5.67
C MET A 53 8.12 10.28 -6.18
N LEU A 54 8.03 10.72 -7.44
CA LEU A 54 8.90 11.76 -7.98
C LEU A 54 8.74 13.10 -7.24
N ASP A 55 7.51 13.52 -6.97
CA ASP A 55 7.22 14.77 -6.26
C ASP A 55 7.72 14.75 -4.81
N LEU A 56 7.68 13.59 -4.16
CA LEU A 56 8.22 13.38 -2.80
C LEU A 56 9.73 13.10 -2.79
N ASN A 57 10.36 12.94 -3.97
CA ASN A 57 11.72 12.45 -4.12
C ASN A 57 11.97 11.14 -3.37
N TYR A 58 11.01 10.21 -3.50
CA TYR A 58 11.06 8.87 -2.91
C TYR A 58 11.64 7.85 -3.88
N ASP A 59 12.45 6.95 -3.34
CA ASP A 59 12.77 5.67 -3.96
C ASP A 59 12.02 4.50 -3.30
N ILE A 60 12.35 3.26 -3.69
CA ILE A 60 11.71 2.04 -3.17
C ILE A 60 12.01 1.86 -1.68
N ASP A 61 13.22 2.21 -1.24
CA ASP A 61 13.63 2.06 0.16
C ASP A 61 12.90 3.06 1.05
N ASP A 62 12.64 4.28 0.57
CA ASP A 62 11.80 5.26 1.27
C ASP A 62 10.40 4.71 1.53
N VAL A 63 9.74 4.15 0.52
CA VAL A 63 8.40 3.55 0.67
C VAL A 63 8.43 2.35 1.62
N LYS A 64 9.46 1.51 1.53
CA LYS A 64 9.65 0.38 2.44
C LYS A 64 9.80 0.86 3.90
N ASN A 65 10.60 1.90 4.12
CA ASN A 65 10.80 2.49 5.45
C ASN A 65 9.52 3.11 6.00
N GLU A 66 8.72 3.77 5.17
CA GLU A 66 7.39 4.27 5.58
C GLU A 66 6.47 3.12 6.01
N ILE A 67 6.38 2.03 5.24
CA ILE A 67 5.56 0.87 5.64
C ILE A 67 6.06 0.26 6.95
N LEU A 68 7.38 0.20 7.17
CA LEU A 68 7.98 -0.28 8.41
C LEU A 68 7.69 0.65 9.61
N SER A 69 7.46 1.94 9.37
CA SER A 69 7.18 2.95 10.40
C SER A 69 5.72 2.94 10.87
N LEU A 70 4.77 2.51 10.03
CA LEU A 70 3.33 2.52 10.29
C LEU A 70 2.93 1.85 11.62
N THR A 71 1.96 2.42 12.31
CA THR A 71 1.31 1.86 13.49
C THR A 71 -0.19 1.72 13.26
N GLU A 72 -0.89 1.11 14.22
CA GLU A 72 -2.35 1.02 14.19
C GLU A 72 -3.06 2.39 14.25
N LYS A 73 -2.34 3.46 14.62
CA LYS A 73 -2.89 4.82 14.73
C LYS A 73 -3.07 5.50 13.37
N GLU A 74 -2.28 5.12 12.38
CA GLU A 74 -2.39 5.61 11.00
C GLU A 74 -3.45 4.86 10.18
N TYR A 75 -4.15 3.89 10.79
CA TYR A 75 -5.20 3.11 10.15
C TYR A 75 -6.44 3.95 9.83
N ILE A 76 -6.92 3.84 8.59
CA ILE A 76 -8.12 4.54 8.11
C ILE A 76 -9.24 3.53 7.77
N GLU A 77 -8.97 2.59 6.87
CA GLU A 77 -9.91 1.56 6.44
C GLU A 77 -9.17 0.36 5.85
N THR A 78 -9.88 -0.76 5.68
CA THR A 78 -9.40 -1.89 4.89
C THR A 78 -10.23 -1.99 3.61
N ILE A 79 -9.54 -2.12 2.47
CA ILE A 79 -10.17 -2.33 1.17
C ILE A 79 -9.72 -3.69 0.65
N LYS A 80 -10.68 -4.55 0.30
CA LYS A 80 -10.39 -5.80 -0.41
C LYS A 80 -10.42 -5.52 -1.90
N ASP A 81 -9.25 -5.58 -2.53
CA ASP A 81 -9.20 -5.51 -3.98
C ASP A 81 -9.79 -6.81 -4.56
N ASP A 82 -10.89 -6.69 -5.29
CA ASP A 82 -11.44 -7.77 -6.08
C ASP A 82 -10.72 -7.72 -7.42
N LYS A 83 -9.58 -8.42 -7.51
CA LYS A 83 -8.73 -8.50 -8.71
C LYS A 83 -9.58 -8.75 -9.95
N ASP A 84 -9.88 -7.68 -10.68
CA ASP A 84 -10.59 -7.67 -11.96
C ASP A 84 -11.76 -8.68 -12.03
N THR A 85 -12.93 -8.33 -11.46
CA THR A 85 -14.18 -8.90 -11.97
C THR A 85 -14.43 -8.37 -13.39
N SER A 86 -13.89 -9.12 -14.36
CA SER A 86 -14.22 -9.20 -15.82
C SER A 86 -14.82 -7.98 -16.51
#